data_AF-A0A1U9QSS9-F1
#
_entry.id   AF-A0A1U9QSS9-F1
#
_cell.length_a   1.000
_cell.length_b   1.000
_cell.length_c   1.000
_cell.angle_alpha   90.00
_cell.angle_beta   90.00
_cell.angle_gamma   90.00
#
_symmetry.space_group_name_H-M   'P 1'
#
loop_
_entity.id
_entity.type
_entity.pdbx_description
1 polymer ?
#
loop_
_entity_poly.entity_id
_entity_poly.type
_entity_poly.pdbx_seq_one_letter_code
_entity_poly.pdbx_strand_id
1 'polypeptide(L)'
;MYEHRTTDPTPEPPAALGTIPGQRQPRDVRIGDFVCLDGLYLRVRDMRSTDTTGHRVLIFDGHSPWVMKEPTTTHRPVELL
;
A
#
# COMPACT_ATOMS: atom_id res chain seq x y z
N MET A 1 -5.66 32.64 -7.55
CA MET A 1 -6.40 31.99 -6.45
C MET A 1 -6.89 30.65 -6.97
N TYR A 2 -6.19 29.56 -6.67
CA TYR A 2 -6.72 28.21 -6.87
C TYR A 2 -6.68 27.54 -5.51
N GLU A 3 -7.86 27.30 -4.95
CA GLU A 3 -8.03 26.66 -3.65
C GLU A 3 -7.56 25.21 -3.79
N HIS A 4 -6.53 24.84 -3.05
CA HIS A 4 -6.22 23.45 -2.80
C HIS A 4 -7.42 22.86 -2.05
N ARG A 5 -8.27 22.11 -2.76
CA ARG A 5 -9.20 21.19 -2.12
C ARG A 5 -8.35 20.17 -1.36
N THR A 6 -8.15 20.43 -0.08
CA THR A 6 -7.70 19.44 0.87
C THR A 6 -8.79 18.39 0.93
N THR A 7 -8.64 17.34 0.11
CA THR A 7 -9.43 16.12 0.27
C THR A 7 -9.14 15.62 1.68
N ASP A 8 -10.10 15.82 2.57
CA ASP A 8 -10.09 15.24 3.91
C ASP A 8 -9.80 13.75 3.77
N PRO A 9 -8.74 13.20 4.40
CA PRO A 9 -8.42 11.79 4.26
C PRO A 9 -9.61 11.01 4.82
N THR A 10 -10.31 10.30 3.94
CA THR A 10 -11.29 9.30 4.34
C THR A 10 -10.66 8.45 5.44
N PRO A 11 -11.31 8.31 6.61
CA PRO A 11 -10.70 7.63 7.74
C PRO A 11 -10.23 6.25 7.30
N GLU A 12 -8.93 6.01 7.39
CA GLU A 12 -8.35 4.72 7.04
C GLU A 12 -9.03 3.64 7.90
N PRO A 13 -9.47 2.52 7.31
CA PRO A 13 -10.06 1.43 8.08
C PRO A 13 -9.11 1.00 9.22
N PRO A 14 -9.60 0.47 10.35
CA PRO A 14 -8.74 0.08 11.45
C PRO A 14 -7.67 -0.93 10.98
N ALA A 15 -6.41 -0.64 11.31
CA ALA A 15 -5.26 -1.46 10.96
C ALA A 15 -5.52 -2.93 11.30
N ALA A 16 -5.19 -3.84 10.38
CA ALA A 16 -5.28 -5.27 10.66
C ALA A 16 -4.48 -5.62 11.94
N LEU A 17 -5.11 -6.29 12.91
CA LEU A 17 -4.47 -6.69 14.17
C LEU A 17 -3.18 -7.48 13.88
N GLY A 18 -2.11 -7.18 14.62
CA GLY A 18 -0.80 -7.82 14.40
C GLY A 18 -0.02 -7.26 13.21
N THR A 19 -0.30 -6.02 12.79
CA THR A 19 0.49 -5.31 11.77
C THR A 19 1.06 -3.99 12.28
N ILE A 20 2.18 -3.55 11.69
CA ILE A 20 2.81 -2.25 11.96
C ILE A 20 2.59 -1.32 10.75
N PRO A 21 1.86 -0.19 10.91
CA PRO A 21 1.71 0.79 9.85
C PRO A 21 3.04 1.47 9.54
N GLY A 22 3.22 1.88 8.29
CA GLY A 22 4.36 2.68 7.88
C GLY A 22 4.22 3.19 6.45
N GLN A 23 4.67 4.43 6.22
CA GLN A 23 4.87 4.97 4.89
C GLN A 23 6.08 4.29 4.25
N ARG A 24 5.84 3.56 3.16
CA ARG A 24 6.90 2.80 2.47
C ARG A 24 6.99 3.27 1.03
N GLN A 25 8.22 3.39 0.52
CA GLN A 25 8.44 3.61 -0.91
C GLN A 25 8.18 2.31 -1.69
N PRO A 26 7.97 2.36 -3.01
CA PRO A 26 7.74 1.16 -3.83
C PRO A 26 8.83 0.09 -3.71
N ARG A 27 10.08 0.49 -3.38
CA ARG A 27 11.21 -0.42 -3.12
C ARG A 27 11.17 -1.11 -1.75
N ASP A 28 10.48 -0.52 -0.76
CA ASP A 28 10.50 -0.97 0.64
C ASP A 28 9.29 -1.87 0.97
N VAL A 29 8.30 -1.94 0.08
CA VAL A 29 7.16 -2.85 0.14
C VAL A 29 7.62 -4.30 -0.04
N ARG A 30 7.00 -5.22 0.71
CA ARG A 30 7.28 -6.65 0.68
C ARG A 30 6.02 -7.44 0.35
N ILE A 31 6.22 -8.64 -0.20
CA ILE A 31 5.15 -9.65 -0.27
C ILE A 31 4.66 -9.90 1.16
N GLY A 32 3.35 -9.92 1.35
CA GLY A 32 2.71 -10.08 2.65
C GLY A 32 2.35 -8.77 3.35
N ASP A 33 2.92 -7.64 2.95
CA ASP A 33 2.43 -6.32 3.41
C ASP A 33 0.98 -6.13 2.94
N PHE A 34 0.21 -5.35 3.70
CA PHE A 34 -1.13 -4.91 3.32
C PHE A 34 -1.09 -3.46 2.86
N VAL A 35 -1.80 -3.14 1.78
CA VAL A 35 -1.98 -1.78 1.26
C VAL A 35 -3.45 -1.40 1.39
N CYS A 36 -3.74 -0.19 1.88
CA CYS A 36 -5.10 0.33 1.88
C CYS A 36 -5.40 0.97 0.52
N LEU A 37 -6.27 0.34 -0.28
CA LEU A 37 -6.77 0.88 -1.55
C LEU A 37 -8.30 0.90 -1.50
N ASP A 38 -8.92 2.03 -1.84
CA ASP A 38 -10.38 2.21 -1.86
C ASP A 38 -11.08 1.74 -0.57
N GLY A 39 -10.44 1.96 0.58
CA GLY A 39 -10.96 1.56 1.89
C GLY A 39 -10.83 0.05 2.19
N LEU A 40 -10.05 -0.70 1.41
CA LEU A 40 -9.79 -2.12 1.60
C LEU A 40 -8.31 -2.37 1.88
N TYR A 41 -8.02 -3.19 2.89
CA TYR A 41 -6.67 -3.71 3.12
C TYR A 41 -6.41 -4.92 2.23
N LEU A 42 -5.61 -4.73 1.19
CA LEU A 42 -5.25 -5.76 0.23
C LEU A 42 -3.86 -6.31 0.54
N ARG A 43 -3.76 -7.62 0.73
CA ARG A 43 -2.48 -8.30 0.96
C ARG A 43 -1.72 -8.44 -0.34
N VAL A 44 -0.50 -7.92 -0.40
CA VAL A 44 0.42 -8.11 -1.51
C VAL A 44 0.79 -9.59 -1.61
N ARG A 45 0.43 -10.24 -2.72
CA ARG A 45 0.71 -11.66 -2.99
C ARG A 45 1.94 -11.84 -3.87
N ASP A 46 2.14 -10.93 -4.81
CA ASP A 46 3.29 -10.91 -5.71
C ASP A 46 3.61 -9.46 -6.08
N MET A 47 4.82 -9.22 -6.58
CA MET A 47 5.27 -7.90 -7.01
C MET A 47 6.15 -7.98 -8.23
N ARG A 48 5.95 -7.06 -9.17
CA ARG A 48 6.81 -6.92 -10.35
C ARG A 48 7.50 -5.56 -10.34
N SER A 49 8.77 -5.56 -10.72
CA SER A 49 9.49 -4.33 -11.02
C SER A 49 9.02 -3.81 -12.36
N THR A 50 8.97 -2.50 -12.51
CA THR A 50 8.79 -1.85 -13.81
C THR A 50 10.13 -1.35 -14.32
N ASP A 51 10.21 -1.05 -15.62
CA ASP A 51 11.40 -0.47 -16.25
C ASP A 51 11.74 0.93 -15.71
N THR A 52 10.78 1.58 -15.04
CA THR A 52 11.00 2.87 -14.35
C THR A 52 11.54 2.63 -12.94
N THR A 53 12.72 3.17 -12.66
CA THR A 53 13.33 3.20 -11.33
C THR A 53 12.44 3.98 -10.36
N GLY A 54 11.62 3.28 -9.59
CA GLY A 54 10.78 3.90 -8.57
C GLY A 54 9.33 3.44 -8.54
N HIS A 55 8.87 2.59 -9.48
CA HIS A 55 7.52 2.02 -9.38
C HIS A 55 7.54 0.52 -9.07
N ARG A 56 6.45 0.04 -8.48
CA ARG A 56 6.21 -1.39 -8.25
C ARG A 56 4.79 -1.74 -8.68
N VAL A 57 4.64 -2.83 -9.43
CA VAL A 57 3.30 -3.41 -9.67
C VAL A 57 3.02 -4.38 -8.54
N LEU A 58 2.01 -4.09 -7.74
CA LEU A 58 1.54 -4.94 -6.65
C LEU A 58 0.40 -5.81 -7.16
N ILE A 59 0.49 -7.11 -6.89
CA ILE A 59 -0.52 -8.09 -7.28
C ILE A 59 -1.21 -8.59 -6.00
N PHE A 60 -2.53 -8.57 -6.02
CA PHE A 60 -3.39 -8.94 -4.91
C PHE A 60 -4.26 -10.14 -5.29
N ASP A 61 -4.94 -10.72 -4.29
CA ASP A 61 -5.96 -11.74 -4.52
C ASP A 61 -7.33 -11.10 -4.74
N GLY A 62 -8.04 -11.47 -5.80
CA GLY A 62 -9.37 -10.93 -6.12
C GLY A 62 -9.43 -9.43 -6.46
N HIS A 63 -8.29 -8.75 -6.64
CA HIS A 63 -8.21 -7.33 -6.99
C HIS A 63 -7.24 -7.09 -8.15
N SER A 64 -7.57 -6.15 -9.03
CA SER A 64 -6.72 -5.76 -10.15
C SER A 64 -5.32 -5.34 -9.67
N PRO A 65 -4.25 -5.67 -10.42
CA PRO A 65 -2.92 -5.18 -10.10
C PRO A 65 -2.89 -3.67 -10.00
N TRP A 66 -2.10 -3.15 -9.06
CA TRP A 66 -1.98 -1.72 -8.84
C TRP A 66 -0.53 -1.26 -8.98
N VAL A 67 -0.32 -0.15 -9.68
CA VAL A 67 1.00 0.45 -9.86
C VAL A 67 1.23 1.46 -8.76
N MET A 68 2.07 1.09 -7.79
CA MET A 68 2.53 1.98 -6.75
C MET A 68 3.61 2.90 -7.32
N LYS A 69 3.28 4.19 -7.48
CA LYS A 69 4.16 5.21 -8.04
C LYS A 69 4.82 6.10 -6.98
N GLU A 70 4.19 6.20 -5.82
CA GLU A 70 4.56 7.10 -4.72
C GLU A 70 4.59 6.32 -3.40
N PRO A 71 5.19 6.88 -2.34
CA PRO A 71 5.08 6.31 -1.01
C PRO A 71 3.62 6.12 -0.60
N THR A 72 3.30 4.99 0.05
CA THR A 72 1.93 4.66 0.46
C THR A 72 1.91 4.05 1.85
N THR A 73 0.82 4.29 2.59
CA THR A 73 0.59 3.65 3.88
C THR A 73 0.48 2.14 3.66
N THR A 74 1.35 1.40 4.32
CA THR A 74 1.36 -0.06 4.27
C THR A 74 1.42 -0.63 5.67
N HIS A 75 0.80 -1.79 5.86
CA HIS A 75 0.73 -2.48 7.15
C HIS A 75 1.50 -3.77 7.04
N ARG A 76 2.64 -3.84 7.74
CA ARG A 76 3.50 -5.02 7.72
C ARG A 76 3.10 -5.97 8.84
N PRO A 77 2.81 -7.26 8.55
CA PRO A 77 2.62 -8.26 9.59
C PRO A 77 3.80 -8.28 10.56
N VAL A 78 3.50 -8.31 11.85
CA VAL A 78 4.47 -8.65 12.89
C VAL A 78 4.66 -10.16 12.81
N GLU A 79 5.87 -10.61 12.47
CA GLU A 79 6.21 -12.02 12.62
C GLU A 79 6.22 -12.32 14.13
N LEU A 80 5.31 -13.19 14.57
CA LEU A 80 5.43 -13.84 15.87
C LEU A 80 6.59 -14.84 15.72
N LEU A 81 7.77 -14.45 16.23
CA LEU A 81 8.92 -15.34 16.38
C LEU A 81 8.59 -16.52 17.29
#